data_AF-A0A822G2V1-F1
#
_entry.id   AF-A0A822G2V1-F1
#
_cell.length_a   1.000
_cell.length_b   1.000
_cell.length_c   1.000
_cell.angle_alpha   90.00
_cell.angle_beta   90.00
_cell.angle_gamma   90.00
#
_symmetry.space_group_name_H-M   'P 1'
#
loop_
_entity.id
_entity.type
_entity.pdbx_description
1 polymer ?
#
loop_
_entity_poly.entity_id
_entity_poly.type
_entity_poly.pdbx_seq_one_letter_code
_entity_poly.pdbx_strand_id
1 'polypeptide(L)'
;IVYYISTVSFPIYSIYLAITSDISKTTNRLAIESFMRYLALKFLIYINSCSIFYIHLLASKPFRQECKLLILRSFKRDQNKRTTKVASARLYTRQQLNRSYNRQPIE
;
A
#
# COMPACT_ATOMS: atom_id res chain seq x y z
N ILE A 1 -1.35 -23.12 -1.05
CA ILE A 1 -2.18 -22.81 -2.24
C ILE A 1 -1.59 -21.66 -3.06
N VAL A 2 -1.51 -20.41 -2.57
CA VAL A 2 -0.95 -19.27 -3.34
C VAL A 2 0.53 -19.46 -3.75
N TYR A 3 1.36 -19.93 -2.82
CA TYR A 3 2.76 -20.28 -3.13
C TYR A 3 2.84 -21.34 -4.23
N TYR A 4 2.10 -22.44 -4.06
CA TYR A 4 2.03 -23.56 -5.00
C TYR A 4 1.56 -23.15 -6.41
N ILE A 5 0.50 -22.32 -6.51
CA ILE A 5 0.03 -21.79 -7.80
C ILE A 5 1.12 -20.93 -8.45
N SER A 6 1.83 -20.11 -7.68
CA SER A 6 2.86 -19.22 -8.20
C SER A 6 4.12 -19.95 -8.66
N THR A 7 4.55 -21.02 -7.97
CA THR A 7 5.73 -21.81 -8.33
C THR A 7 5.46 -22.81 -9.45
N VAL A 8 4.24 -23.36 -9.56
CA VAL A 8 3.89 -24.34 -10.61
C VAL A 8 3.60 -23.68 -11.96
N SER A 9 3.09 -22.45 -12.00
CA SER A 9 2.83 -21.74 -13.26
C SER A 9 4.10 -21.39 -14.05
N PHE A 10 5.23 -21.20 -13.37
CA PHE A 10 6.50 -20.81 -14.01
C PHE A 10 7.09 -21.88 -14.95
N PRO A 11 7.25 -23.16 -14.55
CA PRO A 11 7.76 -24.21 -15.44
C PRO A 11 6.81 -24.53 -16.60
N ILE A 12 5.48 -24.54 -16.38
CA ILE A 12 4.47 -24.77 -17.43
C ILE A 12 4.59 -23.69 -18.52
N TYR A 13 4.73 -22.43 -18.10
CA TYR A 13 4.91 -21.32 -19.01
C TYR A 13 6.25 -21.38 -19.78
N SER A 14 7.32 -21.84 -19.13
CA SER A 14 8.62 -22.01 -19.78
C SER A 14 8.59 -23.08 -20.88
N ILE A 15 7.85 -24.17 -20.66
CA ILE A 15 7.63 -25.24 -21.65
C ILE A 15 6.81 -24.70 -22.84
N TYR A 16 5.74 -23.96 -22.57
CA TYR A 16 4.92 -23.32 -23.61
C TYR A 16 5.75 -22.39 -24.51
N LEU A 17 6.64 -21.60 -23.91
CA LEU A 17 7.52 -20.69 -24.64
C LEU A 17 8.54 -21.43 -25.51
N ALA A 18 9.09 -22.55 -25.01
CA ALA A 18 10.04 -23.39 -25.75
C ALA A 18 9.38 -24.10 -26.95
N ILE A 19 8.10 -24.46 -26.85
CA ILE A 19 7.36 -25.11 -27.95
C ILE A 19 6.91 -24.09 -29.01
N THR A 20 6.63 -22.85 -28.59
CA THR A 20 6.04 -21.81 -29.45
C THR A 20 7.10 -20.85 -30.04
N SER A 21 8.39 -21.10 -29.81
CA SER A 21 9.48 -20.20 -30.22
C SER A 21 9.63 -20.05 -31.73
N ASP A 22 9.23 -21.05 -32.52
CA ASP A 22 9.35 -21.05 -33.99
C ASP A 22 8.16 -20.39 -34.72
N ILE A 23 7.16 -19.90 -33.98
CA ILE A 23 6.01 -19.23 -34.61
C ILE A 23 6.39 -17.76 -34.85
N SER A 24 6.48 -17.36 -36.12
CA SER A 24 6.77 -15.97 -36.51
C SER A 24 5.64 -15.03 -36.05
N LYS A 25 5.88 -14.29 -34.97
CA LYS A 25 4.96 -13.27 -34.44
C LYS A 25 5.32 -11.90 -35.03
N THR A 26 4.30 -11.10 -35.34
CA THR A 26 4.49 -9.70 -35.73
C THR A 26 5.12 -8.89 -34.59
N THR A 27 6.00 -7.93 -34.92
CA THR A 27 6.77 -7.13 -33.95
C THR A 27 5.90 -6.46 -32.88
N ASN A 28 4.74 -5.93 -33.29
CA ASN A 28 3.78 -5.29 -32.38
C ASN A 28 3.17 -6.28 -31.37
N ARG A 29 2.87 -7.51 -31.82
CA ARG A 29 2.31 -8.56 -30.97
C ARG A 29 3.33 -9.04 -29.94
N LEU A 30 4.60 -9.16 -30.34
CA LEU A 30 5.70 -9.53 -29.46
C LEU A 30 5.94 -8.48 -28.37
N ALA A 31 5.88 -7.19 -28.72
CA ALA A 31 6.04 -6.09 -27.77
C ALA A 31 4.94 -6.09 -26.69
N ILE A 32 3.68 -6.28 -27.09
CA ILE A 32 2.53 -6.36 -26.17
C ILE A 32 2.66 -7.59 -25.26
N GLU A 33 3.03 -8.74 -25.81
CA GLU A 33 3.22 -9.98 -25.05
C GLU A 33 4.34 -9.82 -24.02
N SER A 34 5.46 -9.21 -24.41
CA SER A 34 6.58 -8.96 -23.50
C SER A 34 6.20 -7.99 -22.37
N PHE A 35 5.42 -6.95 -22.67
CA PHE A 35 4.93 -6.02 -21.67
C PHE A 35 3.97 -6.69 -20.67
N MET A 36 2.99 -7.45 -21.16
CA MET A 36 2.04 -8.17 -20.32
C MET A 36 2.75 -9.23 -19.47
N ARG A 37 3.76 -9.90 -20.01
CA ARG A 37 4.61 -10.85 -19.28
C ARG A 37 5.41 -10.16 -18.18
N TYR A 38 6.01 -9.00 -18.47
CA TYR A 38 6.73 -8.22 -17.47
C TYR A 38 5.81 -7.81 -16.32
N LEU A 39 4.62 -7.31 -16.64
CA LEU A 39 3.63 -6.88 -15.65
C LEU A 39 3.14 -8.06 -14.81
N ALA A 40 2.82 -9.19 -15.43
CA ALA A 40 2.41 -10.41 -14.75
C ALA A 40 3.49 -10.95 -13.81
N LEU A 41 4.75 -11.03 -14.26
CA LEU A 41 5.87 -11.49 -13.44
C LEU A 41 6.14 -10.56 -12.26
N LYS A 42 6.11 -9.24 -12.48
CA LYS A 42 6.28 -8.26 -11.40
C LYS A 42 5.17 -8.40 -10.35
N PHE A 43 3.93 -8.56 -10.78
CA PHE A 43 2.80 -8.76 -9.88
C PHE A 43 2.91 -10.07 -9.10
N LEU A 44 3.31 -11.16 -9.76
CA LEU A 44 3.51 -12.46 -9.13
C LEU A 44 4.62 -12.43 -8.06
N ILE A 45 5.75 -11.79 -8.36
CA ILE A 45 6.86 -11.61 -7.41
C ILE A 45 6.39 -10.80 -6.20
N TYR A 46 5.61 -9.75 -6.42
CA TYR A 46 5.05 -8.94 -5.34
C TYR A 46 4.11 -9.74 -4.44
N ILE A 47 3.20 -10.52 -5.02
CA ILE A 47 2.30 -11.40 -4.26
C ILE A 47 3.09 -12.46 -3.50
N ASN A 48 4.11 -13.04 -4.12
CA ASN A 48 4.96 -14.05 -3.47
C ASN A 48 5.71 -13.44 -2.29
N SER A 49 6.33 -12.28 -2.46
CA SER A 49 7.04 -11.57 -1.39
C SER A 49 6.12 -11.22 -0.21
N CYS A 50 4.86 -10.91 -0.46
CA CYS A 50 3.86 -10.63 0.58
C CYS A 50 3.06 -11.87 1.03
N SER A 51 3.30 -13.03 0.43
CA SER A 51 2.45 -14.22 0.62
C SER A 51 2.45 -14.72 2.05
N ILE A 52 3.62 -14.71 2.72
CA ILE A 52 3.78 -15.11 4.11
C ILE A 52 2.93 -14.22 5.02
N PHE A 53 2.94 -12.91 4.79
CA PHE A 53 2.10 -11.97 5.51
C PHE A 53 0.61 -12.28 5.32
N TYR A 54 0.16 -12.51 4.08
CA TYR A 54 -1.23 -12.86 3.79
C TYR A 54 -1.65 -14.21 4.39
N ILE A 55 -0.75 -15.20 4.42
CA ILE A 55 -1.00 -16.49 5.05
C ILE A 55 -1.19 -16.32 6.56
N HIS A 56 -0.32 -15.58 7.23
CA HIS A 56 -0.47 -15.30 8.66
C HIS A 56 -1.73 -14.47 8.96
N LEU A 57 -2.07 -13.51 8.09
CA LEU A 57 -3.32 -12.75 8.17
C LEU A 57 -4.56 -13.65 8.07
N LEU A 58 -4.56 -14.66 7.19
CA LEU A 58 -5.72 -15.55 7.02
C LEU A 58 -5.80 -16.64 8.10
N ALA A 59 -4.68 -17.28 8.40
CA ALA A 59 -4.63 -18.44 9.30
C ALA A 59 -4.73 -18.06 10.78
N SER A 60 -4.12 -16.95 11.20
CA SER A 60 -4.00 -16.61 12.61
C SER A 60 -5.03 -15.56 13.05
N LYS A 61 -5.99 -15.98 13.89
CA LYS A 61 -6.91 -15.06 14.59
C LYS A 61 -6.18 -14.02 15.46
N PRO A 62 -5.19 -14.36 16.30
CA PRO A 62 -4.52 -13.36 17.12
C PRO A 62 -3.72 -12.35 16.28
N PHE A 63 -3.09 -12.81 15.19
CA PHE A 63 -2.38 -11.91 14.28
C PHE A 63 -3.31 -10.87 13.63
N ARG A 64 -4.54 -11.26 13.25
CA ARG A 64 -5.55 -10.30 12.75
C ARG A 64 -5.94 -9.24 13.78
N GLN A 65 -6.04 -9.62 15.05
CA GLN A 65 -6.37 -8.68 16.11
C GLN A 65 -5.25 -7.64 16.28
N GLU A 66 -3.99 -8.08 16.30
CA GLU A 66 -2.83 -7.19 16.35
C GLU A 66 -2.75 -6.26 15.13
N CYS A 67 -2.96 -6.79 13.91
CA CYS A 67 -3.01 -5.96 12.70
C CYS A 67 -4.14 -4.92 12.76
N LYS A 68 -5.33 -5.29 13.23
CA LYS A 68 -6.45 -4.36 13.39
C LYS A 68 -6.11 -3.28 14.41
N LEU A 69 -5.45 -3.64 15.51
CA LEU A 69 -5.04 -2.71 16.56
C LEU A 69 -3.97 -1.74 16.07
N LEU A 70 -3.00 -2.21 15.28
CA LEU A 70 -2.01 -1.38 14.60
C LEU A 70 -2.65 -0.38 13.63
N ILE A 71 -3.60 -0.83 12.80
CA ILE A 71 -4.32 0.04 11.87
C ILE A 71 -5.12 1.10 12.64
N LEU A 72 -5.83 0.70 13.69
CA LEU A 72 -6.59 1.63 14.53
C LEU A 72 -5.71 2.67 15.21
N ARG A 73 -4.52 2.25 15.69
CA ARG A 73 -3.54 3.16 16.31
C ARG A 73 -2.97 4.14 15.30
N SER A 74 -2.63 3.69 14.10
CA SER A 74 -2.13 4.58 13.03
C SER A 74 -3.20 5.60 12.62
N PHE A 75 -4.45 5.16 12.46
CA PHE A 75 -5.57 6.04 12.09
C PHE A 75 -5.90 7.05 13.21
N LYS A 76 -5.92 6.62 14.49
CA LYS A 76 -6.10 7.52 15.64
C LYS A 76 -4.94 8.49 15.79
N ARG A 77 -3.70 8.08 15.50
CA ARG A 77 -2.52 8.93 15.59
C ARG A 77 -2.54 10.06 14.57
N ASP A 78 -3.04 9.82 13.35
CA ASP A 78 -3.21 10.87 12.36
C ASP A 78 -4.35 11.83 12.68
N GLN A 79 -5.44 11.34 13.26
CA GLN A 79 -6.48 12.24 13.77
C GLN A 79 -5.96 13.10 14.92
N ASN A 80 -5.24 12.51 15.88
CA ASN A 80 -4.73 13.25 17.03
C ASN A 80 -3.78 14.38 16.58
N LYS A 81 -2.89 14.12 15.61
CA LYS A 81 -2.01 15.14 15.02
C LYS A 81 -2.77 16.29 14.36
N ARG A 82 -3.90 16.01 13.70
CA ARG A 82 -4.77 17.06 13.15
C ARG A 82 -5.43 17.88 14.26
N THR A 83 -5.94 17.23 15.30
CA THR A 83 -6.59 17.90 16.43
C THR A 83 -5.62 18.78 17.21
N THR A 84 -4.39 18.32 17.46
CA THR A 84 -3.38 19.11 18.18
C THR A 84 -3.03 20.37 17.41
N LYS A 85 -2.86 20.31 16.07
CA LYS A 85 -2.59 21.48 15.23
C LYS A 85 -3.72 22.51 15.25
N VAL A 86 -4.97 22.06 15.24
CA VAL A 86 -6.14 22.96 15.31
C VAL A 86 -6.25 23.59 16.70
N ALA A 87 -6.00 22.83 17.76
CA ALA A 87 -6.03 23.34 19.13
C ALA A 87 -4.93 24.39 19.39
N SER A 88 -3.70 24.14 18.94
CA SER A 88 -2.60 25.11 19.08
C SER A 88 -2.79 26.34 18.22
N ALA A 89 -3.39 26.23 17.02
CA ALA A 89 -3.79 27.38 16.22
C ALA A 89 -4.82 28.27 16.95
N ARG A 90 -5.86 27.68 17.55
CA ARG A 90 -6.88 28.41 18.33
C ARG A 90 -6.30 29.11 19.56
N LEU A 91 -5.36 28.48 20.25
CA LEU A 91 -4.68 29.08 21.41
C LEU A 91 -3.86 30.31 20.99
N TYR A 92 -3.13 30.22 19.87
CA TYR A 92 -2.39 31.36 19.31
C TYR A 92 -3.32 32.51 18.93
N THR A 93 -4.42 32.23 18.22
CA THR A 93 -5.41 33.25 17.84
C THR A 93 -6.01 33.92 19.07
N ARG A 94 -6.34 33.16 20.11
CA ARG A 94 -6.91 33.70 21.35
C ARG A 94 -5.90 34.57 22.10
N GLN A 95 -4.62 34.18 22.14
CA GLN A 95 -3.57 34.99 22.75
C GLN A 95 -3.32 36.30 21.99
N GLN A 96 -3.38 36.27 20.65
CA GLN A 96 -3.27 37.49 19.84
C GLN A 96 -4.44 38.45 20.08
N LEU A 97 -5.67 37.92 20.11
CA LEU A 97 -6.88 38.72 20.39
C LEU A 97 -6.81 39.38 21.77
N ASN A 98 -6.35 38.65 22.79
CA ASN A 98 -6.22 39.17 24.15
C ASN A 98 -5.15 40.27 24.24
N ARG A 99 -4.05 40.14 23.49
CA ARG A 99 -3.01 41.18 23.39
C ARG A 99 -3.48 42.44 22.65
N SER A 100 -4.34 42.29 21.64
CA SER A 100 -4.92 43.43 20.92
C SER A 100 -5.94 44.18 21.77
N TYR A 101 -6.77 43.46 22.53
CA TYR A 101 -7.73 44.07 23.46
C TYR A 101 -7.04 44.89 24.56
N ASN A 102 -5.97 44.34 25.16
CA ASN A 102 -5.22 45.02 26.21
C ASN A 102 -4.34 46.20 25.73
N ARG A 103 -4.32 46.47 24.41
CA ARG A 103 -3.60 47.61 23.80
C ARG A 103 -4.50 48.79 23.45
N GLN A 104 -5.81 48.67 23.61
CA GLN A 104 -6.71 49.80 23.37
C GLN A 104 -6.61 50.78 24.55
N PRO A 105 -6.30 52.07 24.31
CA PRO A 105 -6.27 53.07 25.37
C PRO A 105 -7.70 53.26 25.89
N ILE A 106 -7.82 53.35 27.21
CA ILE A 106 -9.06 53.68 27.90
C ILE A 106 -9.26 55.18 27.66
N GLU A 107 -10.24 55.54 26.83
CA GLU A 107 -10.68 56.93 26.62
C GLU A 107 -11.34 57.51 27.87
#